data_AF-A0A2K3MGR1-F1
#
_entry.id   AF-A0A2K3MGR1-F1
#
_cell.length_a   1.000
_cell.length_b   1.000
_cell.length_c   1.000
_cell.angle_alpha   90.00
_cell.angle_beta   90.00
_cell.angle_gamma   90.00
#
_symmetry.space_group_name_H-M   'P 1'
#
loop_
_entity.id
_entity.type
_entity.pdbx_description
1 polymer ?
#
loop_
_entity_poly.entity_id
_entity_poly.type
_entity_poly.pdbx_seq_one_letter_code
_entity_poly.pdbx_strand_id
1 'polypeptide(L)'
;MVHVETEAKLLATLTLLLLFHLIIPIISTFSESNLHHDMTLLDEQLKAVEDGTIRVVRVRKDGTGDFKTITDAVNSIPSGNMRRVVVWIGMGEYREKITVDMSKRFVTFYGERNGNENDIMPIITYDATALHYGTLYSATVAVDADYFVAVNVAFVNSSPMPNENSVGGQALAMRISGDKAAFYNCKFIGYQDTLCDDKGRHFFKDCYIQGTYDFIFGNGKSIYL
;
A
#
# COMPACT_ATOMS: atom_id res chain seq x y z
N MET A 1 28.34 23.20 1.82
CA MET A 1 27.34 22.61 0.91
C MET A 1 26.35 21.81 1.74
N VAL A 2 25.28 22.28 2.38
CA VAL A 2 24.40 23.46 2.28
C VAL A 2 23.70 23.59 0.92
N HIS A 3 22.38 23.40 0.95
CA HIS A 3 21.35 23.78 -0.05
C HIS A 3 20.93 22.77 -1.16
N VAL A 4 20.58 21.52 -0.82
CA VAL A 4 19.76 20.67 -1.74
C VAL A 4 18.60 19.92 -1.04
N GLU A 5 18.61 19.75 0.29
CA GLU A 5 17.63 18.90 0.99
C GLU A 5 16.25 19.52 1.28
N THR A 6 16.04 20.82 1.01
CA THR A 6 14.80 21.52 1.35
C THR A 6 13.77 21.61 0.21
N GLU A 7 14.15 21.42 -1.05
CA GLU A 7 13.20 21.53 -2.17
C GLU A 7 12.41 20.25 -2.43
N ALA A 8 12.98 19.07 -2.15
CA ALA A 8 12.30 17.78 -2.35
C ALA A 8 11.13 17.54 -1.36
N LYS A 9 11.22 18.13 -0.15
CA LYS A 9 10.13 18.08 0.84
C LYS A 9 8.97 19.01 0.51
N LEU A 10 9.22 20.09 -0.22
CA LEU A 10 8.19 21.03 -0.65
C LEU A 10 7.44 20.50 -1.89
N LEU A 11 8.15 19.82 -2.81
CA LEU A 11 7.52 19.21 -3.98
C LEU A 11 6.56 18.05 -3.63
N ALA A 12 6.90 17.21 -2.64
CA ALA A 12 6.08 16.07 -2.26
C ALA A 12 4.73 16.48 -1.61
N THR A 13 4.71 17.55 -0.79
CA THR A 13 3.48 18.13 -0.24
C THR A 13 2.68 18.89 -1.29
N LEU A 14 3.32 19.53 -2.28
CA LEU A 14 2.61 20.19 -3.39
C LEU A 14 1.96 19.19 -4.37
N THR A 15 2.54 18.03 -4.65
CA THR A 15 1.91 17.03 -5.54
C THR A 15 0.67 16.36 -4.94
N LEU A 16 0.59 16.23 -3.61
CA LEU A 16 -0.59 15.66 -2.96
C LEU A 16 -1.76 16.66 -2.87
N LEU A 17 -1.46 17.97 -2.73
CA LEU A 17 -2.45 19.04 -2.77
C LEU A 17 -2.96 19.36 -4.18
N LEU A 18 -2.13 19.18 -5.21
CA LEU A 18 -2.48 19.49 -6.61
C LEU A 18 -3.42 18.45 -7.24
N LEU A 19 -3.43 17.20 -6.75
CA LEU A 19 -4.39 16.19 -7.22
C LEU A 19 -5.83 16.50 -6.82
N PHE A 20 -6.07 17.35 -5.81
CA PHE A 20 -7.41 17.79 -5.41
C PHE A 20 -7.94 19.00 -6.20
N HIS A 21 -7.09 19.76 -6.92
CA HIS A 21 -7.48 21.00 -7.59
C HIS A 21 -7.62 20.89 -9.12
N LEU A 22 -7.27 19.74 -9.72
CA LEU A 22 -7.21 19.58 -11.19
C LEU A 22 -8.42 18.86 -11.83
N ILE A 23 -9.49 18.56 -11.07
CA ILE A 23 -10.71 17.87 -11.59
C ILE A 23 -11.94 18.80 -11.64
N ILE A 24 -11.76 20.13 -11.72
CA ILE A 24 -12.88 21.03 -12.07
C ILE A 24 -12.32 22.07 -13.04
N PRO A 25 -12.61 21.95 -14.35
CA PRO A 25 -13.88 22.46 -14.83
C PRO A 25 -14.43 21.70 -16.05
N ILE A 26 -15.69 21.27 -16.01
CA ILE A 26 -16.68 21.30 -17.12
C ILE A 26 -18.01 20.90 -16.46
N ILE A 27 -18.89 21.87 -16.30
CA ILE A 27 -20.37 21.81 -16.40
C ILE A 27 -20.83 23.15 -15.80
N SER A 28 -20.93 24.16 -16.66
CA SER A 28 -21.87 25.24 -16.44
C SER A 28 -23.28 24.64 -16.44
N THR A 29 -24.12 25.06 -15.50
CA THR A 29 -25.56 24.78 -15.36
C THR A 29 -25.97 23.43 -14.76
N PHE A 30 -25.46 23.09 -13.56
CA PHE A 30 -26.19 22.24 -12.62
C PHE A 30 -26.15 22.85 -11.22
N SER A 31 -27.30 22.81 -10.52
CA SER A 31 -27.62 23.47 -9.25
C SER A 31 -26.50 23.40 -8.19
N GLU A 32 -25.99 24.56 -7.76
CA GLU A 32 -24.95 24.72 -6.73
C GLU A 32 -25.32 24.13 -5.36
N SER A 33 -26.60 23.87 -5.09
CA SER A 33 -27.07 23.38 -3.79
C SER A 33 -26.70 21.93 -3.47
N ASN A 34 -26.43 21.10 -4.48
CA ASN A 34 -26.16 19.66 -4.29
C ASN A 34 -24.65 19.33 -4.27
N LEU A 35 -23.81 20.22 -4.82
CA LEU A 35 -22.35 20.04 -4.85
C LEU A 35 -21.67 20.45 -3.54
N HIS A 36 -22.29 21.35 -2.77
CA HIS A 36 -21.73 21.79 -1.49
C HIS A 36 -21.87 20.74 -0.38
N HIS A 37 -22.83 19.82 -0.51
CA HIS A 37 -23.07 18.76 0.46
C HIS A 37 -22.16 17.53 0.27
N ASP A 38 -21.60 17.35 -0.93
CA ASP A 38 -20.84 16.13 -1.29
C ASP A 38 -19.31 16.32 -1.12
N MET A 39 -18.81 17.56 -1.26
CA MET A 39 -17.40 17.90 -1.00
C MET A 39 -17.04 18.08 0.48
N THR A 40 -18.04 18.03 1.38
CA THR A 40 -17.88 18.22 2.83
C THR A 40 -17.61 16.94 3.61
N LEU A 41 -17.57 15.77 2.95
CA LEU A 41 -17.22 14.48 3.56
C LEU A 41 -15.76 14.07 3.31
N LEU A 42 -14.84 15.04 3.18
CA LEU A 42 -13.43 14.73 3.41
C LEU A 42 -13.32 14.34 4.88
N ASP A 43 -13.07 13.06 5.11
CA ASP A 43 -12.94 12.48 6.42
C ASP A 43 -12.10 13.35 7.36
N GLU A 44 -12.75 13.99 8.34
CA GLU A 44 -12.11 14.93 9.26
C GLU A 44 -10.93 14.28 10.00
N GLN A 45 -10.97 12.96 10.23
CA GLN A 45 -9.86 12.23 10.83
C GLN A 45 -8.68 12.15 9.88
N LEU A 46 -8.91 11.88 8.60
CA LEU A 46 -7.86 11.88 7.59
C LEU A 46 -7.23 13.26 7.46
N LYS A 47 -8.06 14.31 7.37
CA LYS A 47 -7.58 15.70 7.28
C LYS A 47 -6.71 16.08 8.48
N ALA A 48 -7.17 15.80 9.70
CA ALA A 48 -6.40 16.08 10.91
C ALA A 48 -5.07 15.30 10.96
N VAL A 49 -5.04 14.07 10.44
CA VAL A 49 -3.81 13.26 10.36
C VAL A 49 -2.84 13.79 9.31
N GLU A 50 -3.34 14.24 8.17
CA GLU A 50 -2.54 14.80 7.07
C GLU A 50 -2.00 16.19 7.39
N ASP A 51 -2.74 16.99 8.16
CA ASP A 51 -2.28 18.28 8.70
C ASP A 51 -1.30 18.11 9.88
N GLY A 52 -1.21 16.90 10.44
CA GLY A 52 -0.36 16.55 11.57
C GLY A 52 1.11 16.28 11.21
N THR A 53 1.93 16.03 12.23
CA THR A 53 3.34 15.66 12.02
C THR A 53 3.47 14.21 11.52
N ILE A 54 4.11 14.03 10.38
CA ILE A 54 4.45 12.72 9.80
C ILE A 54 5.66 12.12 10.53
N ARG A 55 5.56 10.87 10.98
CA ARG A 55 6.71 10.09 11.47
C ARG A 55 7.28 9.25 10.33
N VAL A 56 8.58 9.33 10.09
CA VAL A 56 9.28 8.46 9.13
C VAL A 56 10.10 7.43 9.90
N VAL A 57 10.03 6.16 9.47
CA VAL A 57 10.82 5.03 9.99
C VAL A 57 11.53 4.38 8.79
N ARG A 58 12.86 4.36 8.79
CA ARG A 58 13.67 3.84 7.68
C ARG A 58 14.03 2.38 7.90
N VAL A 59 13.83 1.57 6.87
CA VAL A 59 14.18 0.15 6.85
C VAL A 59 15.28 -0.08 5.81
N ARG A 60 16.46 -0.53 6.22
CA ARG A 60 17.56 -0.88 5.30
C ARG A 60 18.30 -2.12 5.77
N LYS A 61 18.46 -3.10 4.88
CA LYS A 61 19.13 -4.39 5.19
C LYS A 61 20.59 -4.22 5.60
N ASP A 62 21.25 -3.18 5.10
CA ASP A 62 22.64 -2.83 5.41
C ASP A 62 22.83 -2.28 6.85
N GLY A 63 21.74 -2.03 7.59
CA GLY A 63 21.77 -1.51 8.94
C GLY A 63 21.92 0.01 9.05
N THR A 64 21.87 0.74 7.94
CA THR A 64 21.93 2.23 7.93
C THR A 64 20.56 2.90 8.17
N GLY A 65 19.49 2.10 8.26
CA GLY A 65 18.14 2.54 8.66
C GLY A 65 17.89 2.36 10.17
N ASP A 66 16.69 2.76 10.62
CA ASP A 66 16.22 2.54 11.98
C ASP A 66 16.00 1.05 12.28
N PHE A 67 15.57 0.29 11.26
CA PHE A 67 15.36 -1.16 11.33
C PHE A 67 15.99 -1.87 10.13
N LYS A 68 16.29 -3.17 10.30
CA LYS A 68 16.74 -4.06 9.21
C LYS A 68 15.59 -4.77 8.51
N THR A 69 14.47 -4.96 9.21
CA THR A 69 13.29 -5.69 8.73
C THR A 69 12.08 -4.75 8.71
N ILE A 70 11.13 -5.05 7.82
CA ILE A 70 9.89 -4.30 7.72
C ILE A 70 8.96 -4.68 8.89
N THR A 71 9.00 -5.94 9.33
CA THR A 71 8.25 -6.44 10.49
C THR A 71 8.58 -5.66 11.77
N ASP A 72 9.87 -5.42 12.06
CA ASP A 72 10.26 -4.65 13.25
C ASP A 72 9.80 -3.18 13.16
N ALA A 73 9.87 -2.59 11.97
CA ALA A 73 9.37 -1.24 11.74
C ALA A 73 7.86 -1.13 11.98
N VAL A 74 7.07 -2.08 11.47
CA VAL A 74 5.62 -2.17 11.71
C VAL A 74 5.33 -2.39 13.19
N ASN A 75 6.07 -3.26 13.87
CA ASN A 75 5.92 -3.53 15.30
C ASN A 75 6.26 -2.31 16.19
N SER A 76 7.08 -1.38 15.71
CA SER A 76 7.41 -0.13 16.41
C SER A 76 6.29 0.92 16.38
N ILE A 77 5.20 0.66 15.65
CA ILE A 77 4.03 1.54 15.56
C ILE A 77 3.09 1.21 16.71
N PRO A 78 2.74 2.20 17.56
CA PRO A 78 1.88 1.95 18.71
C PRO A 78 0.46 1.57 18.24
N SER A 79 -0.19 0.70 19.01
CA SER A 79 -1.63 0.43 18.87
C SER A 79 -2.44 1.72 19.08
N GLY A 80 -3.49 1.92 18.29
CA GLY A 80 -4.30 3.14 18.31
C GLY A 80 -3.61 4.33 17.63
N ASN A 81 -2.75 4.06 16.64
CA ASN A 81 -2.01 5.10 15.93
C ASN A 81 -2.95 6.10 15.22
N MET A 82 -2.82 7.38 15.58
CA MET A 82 -3.61 8.50 15.02
C MET A 82 -2.72 9.52 14.30
N ARG A 83 -1.58 9.07 13.74
CA ARG A 83 -0.66 9.92 12.97
C ARG A 83 -0.14 9.16 11.76
N ARG A 84 0.16 9.84 10.65
CA ARG A 84 0.76 9.16 9.49
C ARG A 84 2.15 8.65 9.85
N VAL A 85 2.38 7.34 9.72
CA VAL A 85 3.70 6.72 9.85
C VAL A 85 4.14 6.18 8.50
N VAL A 86 5.22 6.75 7.96
CA VAL A 86 5.84 6.31 6.71
C VAL A 86 6.95 5.33 7.04
N VAL A 87 6.74 4.05 6.73
CA VAL A 87 7.78 3.03 6.67
C VAL A 87 8.47 3.17 5.32
N TRP A 88 9.64 3.81 5.34
CA TRP A 88 10.46 4.04 4.16
C TRP A 88 11.38 2.84 3.96
N ILE A 89 11.21 2.11 2.86
CA ILE A 89 11.84 0.81 2.61
C ILE A 89 12.97 1.01 1.59
N GLY A 90 14.20 0.81 2.03
CA GLY A 90 15.37 0.86 1.14
C GLY A 90 15.37 -0.25 0.10
N MET A 91 16.20 -0.12 -0.93
CA MET A 91 16.31 -1.13 -1.97
C MET A 91 16.70 -2.52 -1.44
N GLY A 92 16.15 -3.55 -2.07
CA GLY A 92 16.47 -4.95 -1.81
C GLY A 92 15.24 -5.84 -1.72
N GLU A 93 15.51 -7.14 -1.53
CA GLU A 93 14.49 -8.15 -1.29
C GLU A 93 14.36 -8.45 0.21
N TYR A 94 13.14 -8.33 0.74
CA TYR A 94 12.75 -8.56 2.12
C TYR A 94 11.88 -9.81 2.16
N ARG A 95 12.47 -10.94 2.57
CA ARG A 95 11.75 -12.21 2.69
C ARG A 95 11.04 -12.29 4.05
N GLU A 96 9.84 -11.73 4.13
CA GLU A 96 9.09 -11.54 5.38
C GLU A 96 7.59 -11.79 5.14
N LYS A 97 6.89 -12.34 6.15
CA LYS A 97 5.43 -12.38 6.18
C LYS A 97 4.94 -11.29 7.13
N ILE A 98 4.17 -10.33 6.61
CA ILE A 98 3.86 -9.09 7.33
C ILE A 98 2.35 -8.94 7.51
N THR A 99 1.94 -8.53 8.71
CA THR A 99 0.56 -8.09 8.97
C THR A 99 0.57 -6.67 9.51
N VAL A 100 -0.12 -5.75 8.83
CA VAL A 100 -0.46 -4.42 9.36
C VAL A 100 -1.88 -4.51 9.92
N ASP A 101 -1.98 -4.86 11.21
CA ASP A 101 -3.26 -5.10 11.87
C ASP A 101 -4.08 -3.82 12.06
N MET A 102 -5.38 -3.97 12.30
CA MET A 102 -6.35 -2.88 12.40
C MET A 102 -6.03 -1.79 13.45
N SER A 103 -5.16 -2.07 14.43
CA SER A 103 -4.77 -1.07 15.43
C SER A 103 -3.75 -0.04 14.90
N LYS A 104 -3.16 -0.30 13.72
CA LYS A 104 -2.09 0.50 13.12
C LYS A 104 -2.59 1.29 11.90
N ARG A 105 -3.66 2.09 12.07
CA ARG A 105 -4.22 2.97 11.02
C ARG A 105 -3.18 3.97 10.52
N PHE A 106 -3.37 4.51 9.32
CA PHE A 106 -2.53 5.56 8.71
C PHE A 106 -1.05 5.18 8.52
N VAL A 107 -0.80 3.94 8.08
CA VAL A 107 0.56 3.47 7.74
C VAL A 107 0.80 3.63 6.24
N THR A 108 1.97 4.12 5.87
CA THR A 108 2.42 4.17 4.48
C THR A 108 3.67 3.33 4.30
N PHE A 109 3.66 2.39 3.37
CA PHE A 109 4.87 1.77 2.84
C PHE A 109 5.35 2.58 1.65
N TYR A 110 6.56 3.13 1.75
CA TYR A 110 7.16 3.93 0.69
C TYR A 110 8.48 3.30 0.29
N GLY A 111 8.55 2.70 -0.89
CA GLY A 111 9.81 2.16 -1.39
C GLY A 111 10.73 3.26 -1.90
N GLU A 112 12.01 3.18 -1.54
CA GLU A 112 13.09 3.95 -2.16
C GLU A 112 12.98 3.85 -3.69
N ARG A 113 13.29 4.94 -4.39
CA ARG A 113 13.34 4.97 -5.86
C ARG A 113 14.80 5.06 -6.31
N ASN A 114 15.16 4.33 -7.36
CA ASN A 114 16.46 4.48 -8.00
C ASN A 114 16.36 5.53 -9.13
N GLY A 115 16.41 6.81 -8.76
CA GLY A 115 16.27 7.90 -9.73
C GLY A 115 14.91 7.90 -10.44
N ASN A 116 14.93 7.96 -11.79
CA ASN A 116 13.73 8.01 -12.63
C ASN A 116 13.22 6.63 -13.09
N GLU A 117 13.84 5.54 -12.63
CA GLU A 117 13.47 4.19 -13.01
C GLU A 117 12.27 3.72 -12.18
N ASN A 118 11.07 3.84 -12.75
CA ASN A 118 9.81 3.48 -12.08
C ASN A 118 9.66 1.96 -11.85
N ASP A 119 10.43 1.14 -12.55
CA ASP A 119 10.34 -0.32 -12.48
C ASP A 119 11.19 -0.95 -11.39
N ILE A 120 12.16 -0.21 -10.84
CA ILE A 120 13.04 -0.67 -9.76
C ILE A 120 12.48 -0.21 -8.41
N MET A 121 12.14 -1.19 -7.59
CA MET A 121 11.53 -0.99 -6.27
C MET A 121 11.94 -2.10 -5.32
N PRO A 122 11.88 -1.88 -3.99
CA PRO A 122 12.04 -2.96 -3.03
C PRO A 122 10.96 -4.03 -3.19
N ILE A 123 11.36 -5.28 -2.91
CA ILE A 123 10.51 -6.46 -3.03
C ILE A 123 10.24 -6.99 -1.62
N ILE A 124 8.98 -7.22 -1.29
CA ILE A 124 8.55 -7.98 -0.12
C ILE A 124 8.04 -9.33 -0.62
N THR A 125 8.67 -10.42 -0.17
CA THR A 125 8.41 -11.76 -0.69
C THR A 125 8.24 -12.82 0.40
N TYR A 126 7.40 -13.81 0.15
CA TYR A 126 7.26 -15.01 0.95
C TYR A 126 6.62 -16.13 0.10
N ASP A 127 6.58 -17.37 0.59
CA ASP A 127 6.12 -18.54 -0.18
C ASP A 127 5.08 -19.38 0.59
N ALA A 128 4.17 -18.71 1.28
CA ALA A 128 3.06 -19.37 1.97
C ALA A 128 1.97 -19.79 0.98
N THR A 129 1.44 -21.01 1.17
CA THR A 129 0.32 -21.56 0.38
C THR A 129 -0.87 -21.89 1.27
N ALA A 130 -2.05 -22.02 0.67
CA ALA A 130 -3.26 -22.41 1.38
C ALA A 130 -3.20 -23.84 1.94
N LEU A 131 -2.33 -24.71 1.42
CA LEU A 131 -2.11 -26.04 1.98
C LEU A 131 -1.72 -26.00 3.46
N HIS A 132 -0.92 -25.01 3.86
CA HIS A 132 -0.45 -24.87 5.25
C HIS A 132 -1.15 -23.76 6.03
N TYR A 133 -1.59 -22.70 5.33
CA TYR A 133 -2.13 -21.51 5.99
C TYR A 133 -3.64 -21.33 5.78
N GLY A 134 -4.24 -22.01 4.80
CA GLY A 134 -5.50 -21.58 4.20
C GLY A 134 -5.32 -20.33 3.34
N THR A 135 -6.28 -20.07 2.44
CA THR A 135 -6.18 -19.00 1.43
C THR A 135 -5.91 -17.63 2.05
N LEU A 136 -6.76 -17.17 2.97
CA LEU A 136 -6.64 -15.81 3.52
C LEU A 136 -5.34 -15.56 4.30
N TYR A 137 -4.78 -16.59 4.94
CA TYR A 137 -3.57 -16.46 5.73
C TYR A 137 -2.29 -16.76 4.94
N SER A 138 -2.39 -17.19 3.67
CA SER A 138 -1.23 -17.40 2.80
C SER A 138 -0.59 -16.10 2.29
N ALA A 139 -1.21 -14.94 2.54
CA ALA A 139 -0.72 -13.64 2.12
C ALA A 139 0.71 -13.33 2.61
N THR A 140 1.60 -12.95 1.68
CA THR A 140 2.91 -12.36 2.00
C THR A 140 2.74 -11.09 2.84
N VAL A 141 1.84 -10.19 2.42
CA VAL A 141 1.43 -9.01 3.19
C VAL A 141 -0.07 -9.00 3.41
N ALA A 142 -0.51 -8.90 4.66
CA ALA A 142 -1.90 -8.68 5.03
C ALA A 142 -2.09 -7.28 5.62
N VAL A 143 -3.04 -6.52 5.10
CA VAL A 143 -3.37 -5.16 5.58
C VAL A 143 -4.81 -5.17 6.07
N ASP A 144 -4.97 -5.10 7.39
CA ASP A 144 -6.26 -4.96 8.08
C ASP A 144 -6.50 -3.52 8.58
N ALA A 145 -5.49 -2.65 8.45
CA ALA A 145 -5.53 -1.25 8.89
C ALA A 145 -6.15 -0.32 7.85
N ASP A 146 -7.04 0.56 8.31
CA ASP A 146 -7.61 1.62 7.46
C ASP A 146 -6.57 2.67 7.07
N TYR A 147 -6.80 3.33 5.93
CA TYR A 147 -5.96 4.40 5.36
C TYR A 147 -4.52 3.96 5.13
N PHE A 148 -4.32 2.66 4.85
CA PHE A 148 -3.02 2.15 4.43
C PHE A 148 -2.67 2.68 3.04
N VAL A 149 -1.42 3.07 2.83
CA VAL A 149 -0.92 3.45 1.51
C VAL A 149 0.33 2.66 1.17
N ALA A 150 0.46 2.19 -0.06
CA ALA A 150 1.75 1.74 -0.59
C ALA A 150 2.14 2.53 -1.83
N VAL A 151 3.41 2.89 -1.92
CA VAL A 151 3.98 3.59 -3.07
C VAL A 151 5.30 2.92 -3.43
N ASN A 152 5.45 2.52 -4.70
CA ASN A 152 6.71 1.99 -5.24
C ASN A 152 7.22 0.75 -4.48
N VAL A 153 6.39 -0.28 -4.33
CA VAL A 153 6.75 -1.55 -3.66
C VAL A 153 6.21 -2.74 -4.45
N ALA A 154 7.01 -3.79 -4.57
CA ALA A 154 6.60 -5.06 -5.12
C ALA A 154 6.25 -6.05 -4.00
N PHE A 155 5.02 -6.57 -4.02
CA PHE A 155 4.52 -7.62 -3.15
C PHE A 155 4.50 -8.93 -3.94
N VAL A 156 5.20 -9.95 -3.45
CA VAL A 156 5.42 -11.20 -4.18
C VAL A 156 5.05 -12.39 -3.31
N ASN A 157 4.28 -13.32 -3.87
CA ASN A 157 4.26 -14.69 -3.36
C ASN A 157 5.08 -15.58 -4.30
N SER A 158 6.19 -16.11 -3.80
CA SER A 158 7.15 -16.90 -4.57
C SER A 158 6.89 -18.41 -4.51
N SER A 159 5.74 -18.85 -4.01
CA SER A 159 5.34 -20.25 -4.12
C SER A 159 5.32 -20.70 -5.60
N PRO A 160 5.65 -21.96 -5.90
CA PRO A 160 5.67 -22.45 -7.27
C PRO A 160 4.27 -22.42 -7.90
N MET A 161 4.22 -22.25 -9.22
CA MET A 161 2.96 -22.29 -9.97
C MET A 161 2.25 -23.63 -9.71
N PRO A 162 0.98 -23.61 -9.27
CA PRO A 162 0.23 -24.84 -9.10
C PRO A 162 -0.03 -25.51 -10.47
N ASN A 163 -0.07 -26.83 -10.47
CA ASN A 163 -0.51 -27.66 -11.58
C ASN A 163 -1.82 -28.39 -11.25
N GLU A 164 -2.35 -29.17 -12.19
CA GLU A 164 -3.61 -29.91 -12.04
C GLU A 164 -3.68 -30.86 -10.83
N ASN A 165 -2.53 -31.28 -10.29
CA ASN A 165 -2.43 -32.17 -9.13
C ASN A 165 -2.14 -31.42 -7.81
N SER A 166 -2.06 -30.08 -7.85
CA SER A 166 -1.74 -29.27 -6.68
C SER A 166 -2.93 -29.16 -5.74
N VAL A 167 -2.72 -29.50 -4.46
CA VAL A 167 -3.71 -29.32 -3.39
C VAL A 167 -3.33 -28.09 -2.57
N GLY A 168 -4.25 -27.15 -2.40
CA GLY A 168 -3.99 -25.93 -1.62
C GLY A 168 -2.97 -24.98 -2.25
N GLY A 169 -2.94 -24.91 -3.60
CA GLY A 169 -1.99 -24.11 -4.37
C GLY A 169 -2.22 -22.59 -4.35
N GLN A 170 -3.28 -22.11 -3.71
CA GLN A 170 -3.58 -20.69 -3.55
C GLN A 170 -2.47 -20.00 -2.75
N ALA A 171 -1.93 -18.89 -3.25
CA ALA A 171 -0.75 -18.25 -2.69
C ALA A 171 -0.81 -16.73 -2.89
N LEU A 172 -1.33 -16.03 -1.88
CA LEU A 172 -1.60 -14.60 -1.95
C LEU A 172 -0.28 -13.81 -1.84
N ALA A 173 -0.04 -12.87 -2.75
CA ALA A 173 0.96 -11.82 -2.56
C ALA A 173 0.45 -10.77 -1.57
N MET A 174 -0.83 -10.41 -1.65
CA MET A 174 -1.43 -9.43 -0.74
C MET A 174 -2.89 -9.76 -0.40
N ARG A 175 -3.27 -9.48 0.86
CA ARG A 175 -4.66 -9.39 1.32
C ARG A 175 -4.95 -8.00 1.88
N ILE A 176 -6.08 -7.42 1.50
CA ILE A 176 -6.49 -6.06 1.91
C ILE A 176 -7.91 -6.09 2.46
N SER A 177 -8.06 -5.78 3.75
CA SER A 177 -9.33 -5.76 4.47
C SER A 177 -9.60 -4.45 5.22
N GLY A 178 -8.62 -3.54 5.27
CA GLY A 178 -8.75 -2.21 5.87
C GLY A 178 -9.33 -1.20 4.86
N ASP A 179 -10.23 -0.32 5.30
CA ASP A 179 -10.94 0.60 4.41
C ASP A 179 -10.06 1.78 3.97
N LYS A 180 -10.33 2.32 2.77
CA LYS A 180 -9.63 3.47 2.18
C LYS A 180 -8.13 3.24 1.96
N ALA A 181 -7.75 2.02 1.55
CA ALA A 181 -6.37 1.73 1.16
C ALA A 181 -6.06 2.25 -0.25
N ALA A 182 -4.82 2.72 -0.48
CA ALA A 182 -4.39 3.20 -1.79
C ALA A 182 -3.00 2.68 -2.20
N PHE A 183 -2.84 2.37 -3.48
CA PHE A 183 -1.63 1.77 -4.03
C PHE A 183 -1.21 2.53 -5.28
N TYR A 184 0.06 2.95 -5.33
CA TYR A 184 0.63 3.74 -6.42
C TYR A 184 1.93 3.13 -6.91
N ASN A 185 2.02 2.81 -8.20
CA ASN A 185 3.21 2.19 -8.79
C ASN A 185 3.67 0.94 -8.01
N CYS A 186 2.71 0.09 -7.63
CA CYS A 186 2.98 -1.16 -6.92
C CYS A 186 2.92 -2.36 -7.85
N LYS A 187 3.67 -3.41 -7.52
CA LYS A 187 3.62 -4.69 -8.23
C LYS A 187 3.05 -5.76 -7.31
N PHE A 188 2.11 -6.57 -7.79
CA PHE A 188 1.53 -7.71 -7.08
C PHE A 188 1.76 -8.94 -7.94
N ILE A 189 2.59 -9.87 -7.46
CA ILE A 189 3.11 -10.96 -8.29
C ILE A 189 2.88 -12.29 -7.58
N GLY A 190 2.19 -13.19 -8.25
CA GLY A 190 1.98 -14.56 -7.80
C GLY A 190 1.45 -15.44 -8.93
N TYR A 191 0.72 -16.48 -8.54
CA TYR A 191 -0.01 -17.37 -9.45
C TYR A 191 -1.49 -17.37 -9.08
N GLN A 192 -1.98 -18.43 -8.44
CA GLN A 192 -3.37 -18.52 -8.00
C GLN A 192 -3.62 -17.62 -6.79
N ASP A 193 -4.70 -16.84 -6.83
CA ASP A 193 -5.18 -15.97 -5.75
C ASP A 193 -4.21 -14.83 -5.38
N THR A 194 -3.48 -14.26 -6.36
CA THR A 194 -2.41 -13.28 -6.11
C THR A 194 -2.83 -12.10 -5.22
N LEU A 195 -3.96 -11.45 -5.51
CA LEU A 195 -4.47 -10.29 -4.77
C LEU A 195 -5.87 -10.60 -4.22
N CYS A 196 -5.95 -10.71 -2.89
CA CYS A 196 -7.22 -10.76 -2.16
C CYS A 196 -7.64 -9.35 -1.75
N ASP A 197 -8.44 -8.72 -2.61
CA ASP A 197 -9.16 -7.49 -2.37
C ASP A 197 -10.41 -7.77 -1.52
N ASP A 198 -10.18 -8.17 -0.26
CA ASP A 198 -11.14 -8.86 0.61
C ASP A 198 -12.38 -8.00 0.93
N LYS A 199 -12.19 -6.79 1.46
CA LYS A 199 -13.27 -5.84 1.78
C LYS A 199 -12.74 -4.43 1.98
N GLY A 200 -13.62 -3.44 1.81
CA GLY A 200 -13.29 -2.02 1.98
C GLY A 200 -13.33 -1.28 0.66
N ARG A 201 -12.90 -0.01 0.65
CA ARG A 201 -12.73 0.80 -0.55
C ARG A 201 -11.27 0.94 -0.86
N HIS A 202 -10.84 0.49 -2.04
CA HIS A 202 -9.43 0.55 -2.41
C HIS A 202 -9.21 1.23 -3.75
N PHE A 203 -8.04 1.84 -3.88
CA PHE A 203 -7.65 2.56 -5.09
C PHE A 203 -6.28 2.07 -5.53
N PHE A 204 -6.17 1.66 -6.79
CA PHE A 204 -4.93 1.20 -7.40
C PHE A 204 -4.66 2.08 -8.62
N LYS A 205 -3.48 2.71 -8.65
CA LYS A 205 -3.06 3.57 -9.76
C LYS A 205 -1.67 3.19 -10.24
N ASP A 206 -1.51 3.04 -11.55
CA ASP A 206 -0.25 2.67 -12.19
C ASP A 206 0.32 1.35 -11.61
N CYS A 207 -0.55 0.44 -11.18
CA CYS A 207 -0.13 -0.83 -10.56
C CYS A 207 -0.06 -1.96 -11.59
N TYR A 208 0.86 -2.89 -11.36
CA TYR A 208 0.97 -4.13 -12.14
C TYR A 208 0.54 -5.32 -11.28
N ILE A 209 -0.38 -6.13 -11.79
CA ILE A 209 -0.89 -7.32 -11.09
C ILE A 209 -0.74 -8.51 -12.02
N GLN A 210 -0.09 -9.57 -11.54
CA GLN A 210 0.20 -10.79 -12.29
C GLN A 210 -0.23 -12.03 -11.50
N GLY A 211 -1.00 -12.91 -12.16
CA GLY A 211 -1.26 -14.26 -11.66
C GLY A 211 -1.92 -15.15 -12.71
N THR A 212 -2.49 -16.27 -12.27
CA THR A 212 -3.14 -17.28 -13.14
C THR A 212 -4.65 -17.34 -12.91
N TYR A 213 -5.09 -18.13 -11.92
CA TYR A 213 -6.51 -18.30 -11.56
C TYR A 213 -6.87 -17.34 -10.44
N ASP A 214 -8.05 -16.70 -10.53
CA ASP A 214 -8.62 -15.81 -9.51
C ASP A 214 -7.61 -14.80 -8.93
N PHE A 215 -6.69 -14.31 -9.79
CA PHE A 215 -5.54 -13.55 -9.34
C PHE A 215 -5.89 -12.17 -8.77
N ILE A 216 -7.12 -11.70 -8.97
CA ILE A 216 -7.77 -10.64 -8.20
C ILE A 216 -9.12 -11.19 -7.76
N PHE A 217 -9.38 -11.25 -6.45
CA PHE A 217 -10.63 -11.76 -5.91
C PHE A 217 -10.98 -11.10 -4.57
N GLY A 218 -12.23 -11.24 -4.12
CA GLY A 218 -12.72 -10.72 -2.83
C GLY A 218 -14.00 -9.91 -2.99
N ASN A 219 -14.33 -9.08 -1.99
CA ASN A 219 -15.56 -8.28 -1.91
C ASN A 219 -15.26 -6.77 -1.68
N GLY A 220 -14.06 -6.33 -2.05
CA GLY A 220 -13.67 -4.92 -2.07
C GLY A 220 -14.43 -4.10 -3.10
N LYS A 221 -14.57 -2.80 -2.81
CA LYS A 221 -15.14 -1.78 -3.71
C LYS A 221 -13.99 -0.96 -4.28
N SER A 222 -13.43 -1.44 -5.38
CA SER A 222 -12.12 -0.97 -5.82
C SER A 222 -12.14 -0.35 -7.21
N ILE A 223 -11.26 0.63 -7.39
CA ILE A 223 -10.98 1.26 -8.67
C ILE A 223 -9.53 0.96 -9.04
N TYR A 224 -9.32 0.50 -10.27
CA TYR A 224 -8.01 0.18 -10.85
C TYR A 224 -7.80 1.11 -12.07
N LEU A 225 -6.76 1.95 -12.02
CA LEU A 225 -6.40 2.93 -13.06
C LEU A 225 -4.98 2.72 -13.61
#